data_AF-A0A813T3M1-F1
#
_entry.id   AF-A0A813T3M1-F1
#
_cell.length_a   1.000
_cell.length_b   1.000
_cell.length_c   1.000
_cell.angle_alpha   90.00
_cell.angle_beta   90.00
_cell.angle_gamma   90.00
#
_symmetry.space_group_name_H-M   'P 1'
#
loop_
_entity.id
_entity.type
_entity.pdbx_description
1 polymer ?
#
loop_
_entity_poly.entity_id
_entity_poly.type
_entity_poly.pdbx_seq_one_letter_code
_entity_poly.pdbx_strand_id
1 'polypeptide(L)'
;MSADTAGKRNGNAKLMFEAGENVLCFHGPVLYPAKCLQTNISPKKGAEYFVHYSGWSKRWDEWVGNDRIVKFSPENIKLQQELMLAHGNSSNNKPGQGRSKKQRETHTPVVETSVPEENPVPSDDSVEKPVTYENKVEIEIKLPEQIKSYLSEDWKQINMDEKLLSLPCEINVEKILEQYRQIKVKSQKPNEFTYTNQFINSVKDYFNSTLGTQLLYAKERNQYDQICQSAEDDIMQPSNIYGIAHLLRLMSRLGIFLAYSPLEENELNYLLTFVNDFLRFLEKHIKTWFNEDNYILNPVS
;
A
#
# COMPACT_ATOMS: atom_id res chain seq x y z
N MET A 1 45.91 -16.46 33.13
CA MET A 1 44.43 -16.53 33.14
C MET A 1 43.94 -15.53 32.10
N SER A 2 43.66 -16.00 30.89
CA SER A 2 42.99 -15.23 29.85
C SER A 2 41.91 -16.12 29.27
N ALA A 3 40.68 -15.60 29.27
CA ALA A 3 39.45 -16.29 28.95
C ALA A 3 39.41 -16.67 27.47
N ASP A 4 39.09 -17.94 27.21
CA ASP A 4 38.69 -18.43 25.90
C ASP A 4 37.16 -18.58 25.92
N THR A 5 36.46 -17.71 25.20
CA THR A 5 35.01 -17.82 24.98
C THR A 5 34.74 -17.42 23.54
N ALA A 6 35.13 -18.31 22.61
CA ALA A 6 34.74 -18.22 21.22
C ALA A 6 33.22 -18.44 21.08
N GLY A 7 32.56 -17.45 20.50
CA GLY A 7 31.11 -17.36 20.35
C GLY A 7 30.50 -18.50 19.56
N LYS A 8 29.42 -19.06 20.11
CA LYS A 8 28.38 -19.74 19.33
C LYS A 8 27.54 -18.69 18.60
N ARG A 9 27.45 -18.82 17.28
CA ARG A 9 26.26 -18.71 16.39
C ARG A 9 26.70 -18.20 15.02
N ASN A 10 26.83 -19.12 14.07
CA ASN A 10 26.62 -18.80 12.65
C ASN A 10 25.59 -19.82 12.15
N GLY A 11 24.32 -19.46 12.25
CA GLY A 11 23.29 -20.14 11.45
C GLY A 11 23.53 -19.70 10.00
N ASN A 12 23.80 -20.65 9.12
CA ASN A 12 23.98 -20.39 7.68
C ASN A 12 22.75 -19.66 7.13
N ALA A 13 22.86 -18.36 6.88
CA ALA A 13 21.84 -17.62 6.17
C ALA A 13 21.86 -18.09 4.70
N LYS A 14 20.81 -18.81 4.29
CA LYS A 14 20.64 -19.30 2.92
C LYS A 14 19.87 -18.26 2.10
N LEU A 15 20.36 -17.96 0.91
CA LEU A 15 19.61 -17.18 -0.09
C LEU A 15 18.49 -18.06 -0.65
N MET A 16 17.26 -17.53 -0.63
CA MET A 16 16.05 -18.19 -1.12
C MET A 16 15.73 -17.83 -2.57
N PHE A 17 16.31 -16.74 -3.07
CA PHE A 17 16.09 -16.16 -4.39
C PHE A 17 17.41 -15.77 -5.04
N GLU A 18 17.43 -15.69 -6.37
CA GLU A 18 18.61 -15.33 -7.16
C GLU A 18 18.45 -13.99 -7.89
N ALA A 19 19.59 -13.33 -8.16
CA ALA A 19 19.61 -12.13 -8.98
C ALA A 19 19.11 -12.45 -10.41
N GLY A 20 18.11 -11.70 -10.87
CA GLY A 20 17.40 -11.90 -12.12
C GLY A 20 16.04 -12.59 -11.97
N GLU A 21 15.73 -13.17 -10.81
CA GLU A 21 14.50 -13.91 -10.56
C GLU A 21 13.27 -12.99 -10.47
N ASN A 22 12.15 -13.43 -11.05
CA ASN A 22 10.85 -12.79 -10.87
C ASN A 22 10.26 -13.26 -9.54
N VAL A 23 9.85 -12.30 -8.72
CA VAL A 23 9.37 -12.52 -7.35
C VAL A 23 8.11 -11.69 -7.10
N LEU A 24 7.43 -11.98 -6.00
CA LEU A 24 6.42 -11.09 -5.45
C LEU A 24 7.00 -10.46 -4.17
N CYS A 25 6.90 -9.15 -4.05
CA CYS A 25 7.46 -8.41 -2.93
C CYS A 25 6.38 -7.59 -2.23
N PHE A 26 6.29 -7.72 -0.91
CA PHE A 26 5.40 -6.94 -0.07
C PHE A 26 5.85 -5.50 -0.07
N HIS A 27 4.92 -4.61 -0.36
CA HIS A 27 5.07 -3.19 -0.10
C HIS A 27 3.79 -2.69 0.59
N GLY A 28 3.90 -2.45 1.90
CA GLY A 28 2.73 -2.34 2.77
C GLY A 28 2.00 -3.69 2.93
N PRO A 29 0.65 -3.72 2.90
CA PRO A 29 -0.14 -4.92 3.15
C PRO A 29 -0.27 -5.87 1.94
N VAL A 30 0.18 -5.45 0.76
CA VAL A 30 -0.06 -6.16 -0.50
C VAL A 30 1.25 -6.57 -1.18
N LEU A 31 1.17 -7.62 -1.98
CA LEU A 31 2.26 -8.12 -2.82
C LEU A 31 2.24 -7.43 -4.19
N TYR A 32 3.41 -7.03 -4.67
CA TYR A 32 3.62 -6.51 -6.01
C TYR A 32 4.57 -7.38 -6.81
N PRO A 33 4.38 -7.52 -8.13
CA PRO A 33 5.36 -8.16 -9.00
C PRO A 33 6.66 -7.36 -8.98
N ALA A 34 7.78 -8.04 -8.75
CA ALA A 34 9.10 -7.44 -8.71
C ALA A 34 10.14 -8.37 -9.33
N LYS A 35 11.31 -7.80 -9.61
CA LYS A 35 12.50 -8.54 -10.04
C LYS A 35 13.58 -8.40 -8.98
N CYS A 36 14.12 -9.52 -8.51
CA CYS A 36 15.33 -9.50 -7.69
C CYS A 36 16.49 -9.06 -8.59
N LEU A 37 17.12 -7.94 -8.27
CA LEU A 37 18.26 -7.42 -9.02
C LEU A 37 19.59 -7.87 -8.41
N GLN A 38 19.66 -7.93 -7.08
CA GLN A 38 20.86 -8.34 -6.35
C GLN A 38 20.50 -9.12 -5.08
N THR A 39 21.44 -9.93 -4.62
CA THR A 39 21.34 -10.73 -3.39
C THR A 39 22.51 -10.40 -2.47
N ASN A 40 22.27 -10.34 -1.17
CA ASN A 40 23.31 -10.10 -0.17
C ASN A 40 23.05 -10.93 1.09
N ILE A 41 24.10 -11.28 1.83
CA ILE A 41 23.99 -11.89 3.16
C ILE A 41 24.62 -10.93 4.17
N SER A 42 23.77 -10.24 4.92
CA SER A 42 24.16 -9.33 5.98
C SER A 42 24.48 -10.07 7.28
N PRO A 43 25.61 -9.76 7.95
CA PRO A 43 25.94 -10.36 9.23
C PRO A 43 24.91 -10.13 10.34
N LYS A 44 24.11 -9.06 10.25
CA LYS A 44 23.10 -8.68 11.25
C LYS A 44 21.67 -9.05 10.84
N LYS A 45 21.35 -8.97 9.56
CA LYS A 45 19.98 -9.09 9.04
C LYS A 45 19.72 -10.39 8.27
N GLY A 46 20.76 -11.18 7.98
CA GLY A 46 20.63 -12.40 7.18
C GLY A 46 20.51 -12.09 5.69
N ALA A 47 19.75 -12.90 4.95
CA ALA A 47 19.57 -12.74 3.52
C ALA A 47 18.75 -11.48 3.20
N GLU A 48 19.29 -10.64 2.31
CA GLU A 48 18.67 -9.42 1.79
C GLU A 48 18.69 -9.45 0.26
N TYR A 49 17.68 -8.83 -0.35
CA TYR A 49 17.48 -8.81 -1.80
C TYR A 49 17.20 -7.39 -2.25
N PHE A 50 17.95 -6.90 -3.24
CA PHE A 50 17.65 -5.63 -3.89
C PHE A 50 16.59 -5.88 -4.95
N VAL A 51 15.42 -5.27 -4.82
CA VAL A 51 14.27 -5.53 -5.69
C VAL A 51 13.88 -4.30 -6.49
N HIS A 52 13.44 -4.53 -7.73
CA HIS A 52 12.79 -3.53 -8.57
C HIS A 52 11.34 -3.93 -8.82
N TYR A 53 10.41 -3.06 -8.46
CA TYR A 53 8.98 -3.32 -8.63
C TYR A 53 8.54 -3.05 -10.08
N SER A 54 7.75 -3.97 -10.63
CA SER A 54 7.30 -3.89 -12.03
C SER A 54 6.38 -2.68 -12.22
N GLY A 55 6.74 -1.80 -13.16
CA GLY A 55 5.99 -0.57 -13.45
C GLY A 55 6.27 0.58 -12.47
N TRP A 56 7.26 0.45 -11.59
CA TRP A 56 7.64 1.50 -10.64
C TRP A 56 8.95 2.16 -11.08
N SER A 57 9.18 3.41 -10.66
CA SER A 57 10.45 4.10 -10.91
C SER A 57 11.59 3.48 -10.09
N LYS A 58 12.83 3.50 -10.63
CA LYS A 58 14.06 3.00 -9.98
C LYS A 58 14.35 3.62 -8.61
N ARG A 59 13.81 4.82 -8.33
CA ARG A 59 13.92 5.45 -7.00
C ARG A 59 13.28 4.63 -5.88
N TRP A 60 12.39 3.69 -6.23
CA TRP A 60 11.72 2.76 -5.31
C TRP A 60 12.45 1.44 -5.15
N ASP A 61 13.60 1.27 -5.81
CA ASP A 61 14.40 0.07 -5.64
C ASP A 61 14.98 0.06 -4.22
N GLU A 62 14.78 -1.03 -3.51
CA GLU A 62 15.13 -1.15 -2.09
C GLU A 62 15.70 -2.53 -1.76
N TRP A 63 16.44 -2.60 -0.66
CA TRP A 63 16.85 -3.87 -0.05
C TRP A 63 15.75 -4.37 0.89
N VAL A 64 15.25 -5.59 0.64
CA VAL A 64 14.22 -6.25 1.46
C VAL A 64 14.75 -7.57 2.05
N GLY A 65 14.23 -7.95 3.23
CA GLY A 65 14.53 -9.23 3.86
C GLY A 65 13.61 -10.36 3.40
N ASN A 66 13.89 -11.59 3.86
CA ASN A 66 13.08 -12.80 3.57
C ASN A 66 11.60 -12.64 3.95
N ASP A 67 11.26 -11.79 4.91
CA ASP A 67 9.89 -11.55 5.37
C ASP A 67 9.01 -10.85 4.33
N ARG A 68 9.61 -10.09 3.40
CA ARG A 68 8.91 -9.28 2.41
C ARG A 68 8.95 -9.83 1.00
N ILE A 69 9.68 -10.90 0.72
CA ILE A 69 9.85 -11.44 -0.63
C ILE A 69 9.37 -12.90 -0.68
N VAL A 70 8.55 -13.22 -1.68
CA VAL A 70 8.01 -14.56 -1.88
C VAL A 70 8.14 -14.98 -3.34
N LYS A 71 8.14 -16.29 -3.60
CA LYS A 71 8.24 -16.81 -4.98
C LYS A 71 7.08 -16.36 -5.83
N PHE A 72 7.36 -16.14 -7.11
CA PHE A 72 6.33 -15.98 -8.12
C PHE A 72 5.70 -17.35 -8.44
N SER A 73 4.80 -17.80 -7.57
CA SER A 73 4.06 -19.07 -7.69
C SER A 73 2.55 -18.83 -7.83
N PRO A 74 1.79 -19.78 -8.40
CA PRO A 74 0.33 -19.66 -8.48
C PRO A 74 -0.35 -19.39 -7.13
N GLU A 75 0.16 -19.99 -6.05
CA GLU A 75 -0.32 -19.80 -4.68
C GLU A 75 -0.11 -18.35 -4.20
N ASN A 76 1.07 -17.79 -4.41
CA ASN A 76 1.38 -16.42 -4.00
C ASN A 76 0.72 -15.38 -4.91
N ILE A 77 0.45 -15.70 -6.17
CA ILE A 77 -0.37 -14.86 -7.07
C ILE A 77 -1.82 -14.81 -6.57
N LYS A 78 -2.37 -15.94 -6.10
CA LYS A 78 -3.70 -15.96 -5.48
C LYS A 78 -3.71 -15.13 -4.19
N LEU A 79 -2.68 -15.27 -3.34
CA LEU A 79 -2.51 -14.45 -2.14
C LEU A 79 -2.43 -12.96 -2.49
N GLN A 80 -1.69 -12.58 -3.54
CA GLN A 80 -1.67 -11.21 -4.05
C GLN A 80 -3.08 -10.72 -4.40
N GLN A 81 -3.87 -11.50 -5.13
CA GLN A 81 -5.25 -11.14 -5.48
C GLN A 81 -6.12 -10.98 -4.23
N GLU A 82 -6.04 -11.89 -3.28
CA GLU A 82 -6.78 -11.84 -2.01
C GLU A 82 -6.39 -10.61 -1.17
N LEU A 83 -5.09 -10.32 -1.05
CA LEU A 83 -4.60 -9.14 -0.35
C LEU A 83 -5.01 -7.84 -1.06
N MET A 84 -4.95 -7.80 -2.40
CA MET A 84 -5.41 -6.66 -3.20
C MET A 84 -6.93 -6.45 -3.07
N LEU A 85 -7.72 -7.51 -2.93
CA LEU A 85 -9.17 -7.40 -2.69
C LEU A 85 -9.47 -6.94 -1.26
N ALA A 86 -8.85 -7.57 -0.27
CA ALA A 86 -9.03 -7.27 1.15
C ALA A 86 -8.63 -5.82 1.48
N HIS A 87 -7.52 -5.35 0.91
CA HIS A 87 -6.98 -4.01 1.16
C HIS A 87 -7.30 -3.00 0.04
N GLY A 88 -7.93 -3.45 -1.04
CA GLY A 88 -8.45 -2.61 -2.12
C GLY A 88 -9.85 -2.06 -1.83
N ASN A 89 -10.63 -2.73 -0.98
CA ASN A 89 -12.03 -2.44 -0.70
C ASN A 89 -12.36 -2.27 0.79
N SER A 90 -11.78 -1.28 1.46
CA SER A 90 -12.36 -0.78 2.73
C SER A 90 -13.41 0.31 2.46
N SER A 91 -14.46 -0.07 1.74
CA SER A 91 -15.78 0.58 1.79
C SER A 91 -16.87 -0.41 1.38
N ASN A 92 -17.14 -1.40 2.25
CA ASN A 92 -18.41 -2.14 2.18
C ASN A 92 -18.82 -2.66 3.56
N ASN A 93 -19.07 -1.74 4.48
CA ASN A 93 -20.02 -2.00 5.55
C ASN A 93 -21.42 -1.64 5.03
N LYS A 94 -22.19 -2.64 4.59
CA LYS A 94 -23.65 -2.52 4.58
C LYS A 94 -24.20 -3.11 5.89
N PRO A 95 -25.05 -2.38 6.63
CA PRO A 95 -25.78 -2.93 7.77
C PRO A 95 -26.87 -3.88 7.29
N GLY A 96 -27.20 -4.86 8.13
CA GLY A 96 -27.97 -6.04 7.74
C GLY A 96 -29.41 -5.83 7.30
N GLN A 97 -29.94 -6.84 6.63
CA GLN A 97 -31.35 -7.20 6.63
C GLN A 97 -31.50 -8.72 6.63
N GLY A 98 -32.49 -9.19 7.39
CA GLY A 98 -32.58 -10.55 7.88
C GLY A 98 -33.14 -11.59 6.90
N ARG A 99 -32.68 -12.81 7.14
CA ARG A 99 -33.48 -14.04 7.31
C ARG A 99 -34.68 -14.24 6.39
N SER A 100 -34.57 -15.20 5.47
CA SER A 100 -35.58 -16.24 5.26
C SER A 100 -35.02 -17.47 4.53
N LYS A 101 -35.18 -18.62 5.18
CA LYS A 101 -34.98 -19.98 4.65
C LYS A 101 -35.88 -20.22 3.42
N LYS A 102 -35.37 -20.91 2.41
CA LYS A 102 -36.13 -21.96 1.71
C LYS A 102 -35.21 -22.95 1.02
N GLN A 103 -35.26 -24.19 1.50
CA GLN A 103 -34.82 -25.40 0.83
C GLN A 103 -35.47 -25.51 -0.56
N ARG A 104 -34.68 -25.99 -1.53
CA ARG A 104 -35.21 -26.91 -2.53
C ARG A 104 -34.08 -27.79 -3.06
N GLU A 105 -34.11 -29.04 -2.61
CA GLU A 105 -33.47 -30.18 -3.23
C GLU A 105 -33.96 -30.33 -4.67
N THR A 106 -33.08 -30.68 -5.60
CA THR A 106 -33.34 -31.70 -6.63
C THR A 106 -32.06 -32.00 -7.43
N HIS A 107 -31.57 -33.24 -7.24
CA HIS A 107 -31.00 -34.17 -8.23
C HIS A 107 -29.78 -33.79 -9.08
N THR A 108 -28.63 -34.34 -8.69
CA THR A 108 -27.63 -34.89 -9.61
C THR A 108 -28.08 -36.26 -10.16
N PRO A 109 -27.59 -36.64 -11.35
CA PRO A 109 -26.91 -37.93 -11.53
C PRO A 109 -25.48 -37.64 -12.05
N VAL A 110 -24.45 -37.83 -11.23
CA VAL A 110 -23.59 -39.04 -11.20
C VAL A 110 -23.27 -39.57 -12.61
N VAL A 111 -22.10 -39.19 -13.12
CA VAL A 111 -21.32 -39.99 -14.05
C VAL A 111 -19.97 -40.23 -13.39
N GLU A 112 -19.78 -41.45 -12.93
CA GLU A 112 -18.52 -42.01 -12.47
C GLU A 112 -17.57 -42.13 -13.67
N THR A 113 -16.36 -41.59 -13.53
CA THR A 113 -15.21 -42.12 -14.25
C THR A 113 -14.02 -42.17 -13.30
N SER A 114 -13.67 -43.42 -13.00
CA SER A 114 -12.53 -43.97 -12.28
C SER A 114 -11.19 -43.32 -12.58
N VAL A 115 -10.43 -42.99 -11.53
CA VAL A 115 -8.97 -42.83 -11.59
C VAL A 115 -8.36 -43.85 -10.61
N PRO A 116 -7.38 -44.68 -11.00
CA PRO A 116 -6.80 -45.69 -10.12
C PRO A 116 -5.83 -45.09 -9.10
N GLU A 117 -5.86 -45.63 -7.88
CA GLU A 117 -4.85 -45.47 -6.84
C GLU A 117 -3.50 -46.07 -7.29
N GLU A 118 -2.43 -45.28 -7.25
CA GLU A 118 -1.07 -45.77 -7.12
C GLU A 118 -0.42 -45.20 -5.85
N ASN A 119 0.30 -46.08 -5.15
CA ASN A 119 0.90 -45.89 -3.83
C ASN A 119 2.07 -44.87 -3.82
N PRO A 120 2.43 -44.33 -2.63
CA PRO A 120 3.21 -43.10 -2.49
C PRO A 120 4.73 -43.33 -2.66
N VAL A 121 5.37 -42.42 -3.39
CA VAL A 121 6.84 -42.30 -3.45
C VAL A 121 7.30 -41.29 -2.37
N PRO A 122 8.27 -41.62 -1.50
CA PRO A 122 8.75 -40.75 -0.44
C PRO A 122 9.85 -39.79 -0.94
N SER A 123 10.13 -38.74 -0.15
CA SER A 123 11.12 -37.64 -0.28
C SER A 123 10.62 -36.40 -1.07
N ASP A 124 10.70 -35.17 -0.57
CA ASP A 124 11.67 -34.54 0.33
C ASP A 124 10.97 -33.52 1.25
N ASP A 125 11.22 -33.62 2.55
CA ASP A 125 10.53 -32.90 3.62
C ASP A 125 11.26 -31.59 3.90
N SER A 126 11.00 -30.57 3.09
CA SER A 126 11.39 -29.18 3.39
C SER A 126 10.42 -28.14 2.80
N VAL A 127 9.13 -28.44 2.84
CA VAL A 127 8.11 -27.39 2.71
C VAL A 127 8.15 -26.56 3.99
N GLU A 128 8.93 -25.47 3.97
CA GLU A 128 8.80 -24.40 4.95
C GLU A 128 7.32 -24.04 5.04
N LYS A 129 6.74 -24.27 6.24
CA LYS A 129 5.36 -23.88 6.52
C LYS A 129 5.21 -22.40 6.16
N PRO A 130 4.15 -22.02 5.44
CA PRO A 130 3.94 -20.62 5.10
C PRO A 130 3.95 -19.82 6.40
N VAL A 131 4.82 -18.82 6.45
CA VAL A 131 4.91 -17.88 7.56
C VAL A 131 3.53 -17.26 7.71
N THR A 132 2.80 -17.67 8.75
CA THR A 132 1.57 -17.00 9.15
C THR A 132 1.96 -15.61 9.60
N TYR A 133 1.81 -14.64 8.71
CA TYR A 133 1.85 -13.23 9.05
C TYR A 133 0.79 -13.01 10.12
N GLU A 134 1.23 -12.82 11.36
CA GLU A 134 0.34 -12.49 12.46
C GLU A 134 -0.50 -11.30 12.03
N ASN A 135 -1.82 -11.44 12.12
CA ASN A 135 -2.80 -10.37 11.88
C ASN A 135 -2.45 -9.19 12.81
N LYS A 136 -1.58 -8.29 12.35
CA LYS A 136 -1.23 -7.07 13.06
C LYS A 136 -2.48 -6.19 13.05
N VAL A 137 -2.95 -5.84 14.26
CA VAL A 137 -4.19 -5.09 14.46
C VAL A 137 -4.13 -3.81 13.62
N GLU A 138 -5.08 -3.67 12.68
CA GLU A 138 -5.20 -2.49 11.83
C GLU A 138 -5.42 -1.26 12.72
N ILE A 139 -4.58 -0.22 12.53
CA ILE A 139 -4.73 1.02 13.28
C ILE A 139 -5.83 1.82 12.61
N GLU A 140 -7.02 1.84 13.20
CA GLU A 140 -8.15 2.58 12.63
C GLU A 140 -7.93 4.10 12.75
N ILE A 141 -7.69 4.76 11.62
CA ILE A 141 -7.71 6.23 11.55
C ILE A 141 -9.16 6.69 11.39
N LYS A 142 -9.65 7.41 12.39
CA LYS A 142 -11.01 7.96 12.38
C LYS A 142 -11.12 9.13 11.41
N LEU A 143 -11.49 8.83 10.17
CA LEU A 143 -11.79 9.87 9.18
C LEU A 143 -13.09 10.62 9.53
N PRO A 144 -13.10 11.96 9.46
CA PRO A 144 -14.33 12.75 9.52
C PRO A 144 -15.34 12.36 8.43
N GLU A 145 -16.63 12.51 8.73
CA GLU A 145 -17.73 12.09 7.84
C GLU A 145 -17.70 12.82 6.49
N GLN A 146 -17.32 14.11 6.49
CA GLN A 146 -17.15 14.86 5.24
C GLN A 146 -16.10 14.19 4.34
N ILE A 147 -14.94 13.82 4.88
CA ILE A 147 -13.88 13.17 4.09
C ILE A 147 -14.36 11.84 3.52
N LYS A 148 -15.11 11.04 4.29
CA LYS A 148 -15.72 9.79 3.80
C LYS A 148 -16.70 10.01 2.65
N SER A 149 -17.53 11.06 2.76
CA SER A 149 -18.45 11.44 1.68
C SER A 149 -17.70 11.80 0.41
N TYR A 150 -16.61 12.58 0.51
CA TYR A 150 -15.78 12.93 -0.65
C TYR A 150 -15.09 11.72 -1.28
N LEU A 151 -14.55 10.80 -0.47
CA LEU A 151 -13.96 9.56 -0.98
C LEU A 151 -14.98 8.70 -1.71
N SER A 152 -16.24 8.68 -1.24
CA SER A 152 -17.33 7.95 -1.89
C SER A 152 -17.70 8.57 -3.23
N GLU A 153 -17.78 9.90 -3.30
CA GLU A 153 -18.07 10.61 -4.56
C GLU A 153 -16.92 10.49 -5.56
N ASP A 154 -15.66 10.65 -5.12
CA ASP A 154 -14.46 10.43 -5.95
C ASP A 154 -14.45 9.03 -6.55
N TRP A 155 -14.73 8.00 -5.75
CA TRP A 155 -14.83 6.62 -6.23
C TRP A 155 -15.93 6.45 -7.28
N LYS A 156 -17.10 7.06 -7.09
CA LYS A 156 -18.24 7.00 -8.02
C LYS A 156 -17.89 7.67 -9.36
N GLN A 157 -17.33 8.89 -9.32
CA GLN A 157 -16.96 9.62 -10.54
C GLN A 157 -16.02 8.79 -11.42
N ILE A 158 -15.08 8.06 -10.81
CA ILE A 158 -14.11 7.26 -11.56
C ILE A 158 -14.68 5.91 -11.99
N ASN A 159 -15.23 5.14 -11.05
CA ASN A 159 -15.59 3.74 -11.30
C ASN A 159 -16.97 3.59 -11.93
N MET A 160 -17.93 4.46 -11.62
CA MET A 160 -19.29 4.41 -12.14
C MET A 160 -19.50 5.37 -13.32
N ASP A 161 -19.08 6.63 -13.17
CA ASP A 161 -19.39 7.68 -14.17
C ASP A 161 -18.32 7.79 -15.28
N GLU A 162 -17.29 6.93 -15.22
CA GLU A 162 -16.21 6.83 -16.21
C GLU A 162 -15.47 8.15 -16.44
N LYS A 163 -15.26 8.91 -15.38
CA LYS A 163 -14.49 10.14 -15.40
C LYS A 163 -13.10 9.93 -14.83
N LEU A 164 -12.22 10.88 -15.13
CA LEU A 164 -10.90 11.00 -14.54
C LEU A 164 -10.73 12.43 -14.02
N LEU A 165 -9.96 12.57 -12.95
CA LEU A 165 -9.56 13.90 -12.50
C LEU A 165 -8.66 14.53 -13.57
N SER A 166 -8.93 15.79 -13.91
CA SER A 166 -8.08 16.57 -14.81
C SER A 166 -6.74 16.83 -14.15
N LEU A 167 -5.66 16.45 -14.83
CA LEU A 167 -4.29 16.63 -14.36
C LEU A 167 -3.51 17.54 -15.33
N PRO A 168 -2.59 18.38 -14.83
CA PRO A 168 -2.25 18.57 -13.41
C PRO A 168 -3.33 19.35 -12.64
N CYS A 169 -3.50 19.02 -11.36
CA CYS A 169 -4.41 19.72 -10.46
C CYS A 169 -3.92 21.16 -10.20
N GLU A 170 -4.82 22.14 -10.33
CA GLU A 170 -4.50 23.54 -10.01
C GLU A 170 -4.05 23.68 -8.55
N ILE A 171 -4.80 23.08 -7.62
CA ILE A 171 -4.42 22.94 -6.22
C ILE A 171 -3.88 21.52 -5.99
N ASN A 172 -2.57 21.37 -6.21
CA ASN A 172 -1.85 20.12 -6.01
C ASN A 172 -1.47 19.89 -4.53
N VAL A 173 -1.05 18.67 -4.21
CA VAL A 173 -0.66 18.28 -2.84
C VAL A 173 0.46 19.16 -2.27
N GLU A 174 1.44 19.56 -3.08
CA GLU A 174 2.51 20.48 -2.65
C GLU A 174 1.93 21.79 -2.10
N LYS A 175 0.99 22.41 -2.85
CA LYS A 175 0.32 23.65 -2.43
C LYS A 175 -0.52 23.43 -1.16
N ILE A 176 -1.20 22.30 -1.04
CA ILE A 176 -2.00 21.97 0.16
C ILE A 176 -1.10 21.85 1.40
N LEU A 177 -0.01 21.11 1.28
CA LEU A 177 0.95 20.91 2.37
C LEU A 177 1.64 22.22 2.75
N GLU A 178 1.96 23.07 1.78
CA GLU A 178 2.55 24.38 2.04
C GLU A 178 1.57 25.33 2.74
N GLN A 179 0.28 25.30 2.38
CA GLN A 179 -0.74 26.07 3.11
C GLN A 179 -0.85 25.62 4.57
N TYR A 180 -0.81 24.31 4.83
CA TYR A 180 -0.77 23.79 6.20
C TYR A 180 0.50 24.23 6.95
N ARG A 181 1.67 24.14 6.29
CA ARG A 181 2.96 24.58 6.83
C ARG A 181 2.93 26.04 7.27
N GLN A 182 2.36 26.92 6.44
CA GLN A 182 2.25 28.36 6.71
C GLN A 182 1.31 28.70 7.88
N ILE A 183 0.26 27.92 8.09
CA ILE A 183 -0.60 28.06 9.27
C ILE A 183 0.17 27.63 10.53
N LYS A 184 0.87 26.50 10.45
CA LYS A 184 1.57 25.91 11.60
C LYS A 184 2.75 26.75 12.07
N VAL A 185 3.58 27.24 11.15
CA VAL A 185 4.73 28.11 11.49
C VAL A 185 4.32 29.39 12.22
N LYS A 186 3.11 29.92 11.93
CA LYS A 186 2.57 31.12 12.59
C LYS A 186 1.96 30.83 13.97
N SER A 187 1.53 29.59 14.21
CA SER A 187 0.77 29.20 15.41
C SER A 187 1.59 28.45 16.47
N GLN A 188 2.70 27.81 16.07
CA GLN A 188 3.51 26.95 16.93
C GLN A 188 4.84 27.59 17.29
N LYS A 189 5.42 27.17 18.42
CA LYS A 189 6.80 27.52 18.77
C LYS A 189 7.79 26.80 17.85
N PRO A 190 9.02 27.32 17.64
CA PRO A 190 10.01 26.70 16.74
C PRO A 190 10.24 25.20 16.98
N ASN A 191 10.37 24.76 18.24
CA ASN A 191 10.62 23.35 18.56
C ASN A 191 9.42 22.44 18.18
N GLU A 192 8.19 22.90 18.40
CA GLU A 192 6.97 22.16 18.03
C GLU A 192 6.79 22.12 16.51
N PHE A 193 7.11 23.23 15.86
CA PHE A 193 7.05 23.33 14.40
C PHE A 193 8.04 22.38 13.72
N THR A 194 9.23 22.14 14.28
CA THR A 194 10.20 21.18 13.72
C THR A 194 9.57 19.81 13.50
N TYR A 195 8.85 19.27 14.49
CA TYR A 195 8.18 17.96 14.36
C TYR A 195 7.02 18.01 13.37
N THR A 196 6.25 19.11 13.37
CA THR A 196 5.18 19.31 12.39
C THR A 196 5.74 19.37 10.96
N ASN A 197 6.87 20.04 10.78
CA ASN A 197 7.58 20.17 9.51
C ASN A 197 8.11 18.83 9.01
N GLN A 198 8.64 18.00 9.91
CA GLN A 198 9.02 16.61 9.61
C GLN A 198 7.80 15.79 9.17
N PHE A 199 6.69 15.84 9.92
CA PHE A 199 5.44 15.18 9.55
C PHE A 199 4.97 15.58 8.14
N ILE A 200 4.97 16.87 7.82
CA ILE A 200 4.57 17.38 6.49
C ILE A 200 5.44 16.79 5.39
N ASN A 201 6.76 16.76 5.61
CA ASN A 201 7.69 16.19 4.64
C ASN A 201 7.48 14.67 4.50
N SER A 202 7.25 13.96 5.60
CA SER A 202 6.93 12.53 5.58
C SER A 202 5.65 12.24 4.80
N VAL A 203 4.59 13.03 4.96
CA VAL A 203 3.35 12.88 4.16
C VAL A 203 3.63 13.09 2.67
N LYS A 204 4.42 14.10 2.31
CA LYS A 204 4.82 14.36 0.92
C LYS A 204 5.60 13.20 0.32
N ASP A 205 6.66 12.76 0.99
CA ASP A 205 7.53 11.68 0.52
C ASP A 205 6.72 10.38 0.37
N TYR A 206 5.84 10.13 1.34
CA TYR A 206 4.98 8.97 1.34
C TYR A 206 3.93 9.01 0.22
N PHE A 207 3.33 10.17 -0.04
CA PHE A 207 2.45 10.37 -1.19
C PHE A 207 3.18 10.09 -2.51
N ASN A 208 4.40 10.62 -2.65
CA ASN A 208 5.23 10.41 -3.84
C ASN A 208 5.66 8.94 -4.03
N SER A 209 5.69 8.15 -2.93
CA SER A 209 5.90 6.69 -2.94
C SER A 209 4.71 5.90 -3.40
N THR A 210 3.58 6.26 -2.82
CA THR A 210 2.44 5.37 -2.80
C THR A 210 1.46 5.70 -3.90
N LEU A 211 1.54 6.88 -4.52
CA LEU A 211 0.58 7.27 -5.55
C LEU A 211 0.49 6.22 -6.67
N GLY A 212 1.59 6.02 -7.40
CA GLY A 212 1.64 5.13 -8.55
C GLY A 212 1.43 3.65 -8.24
N THR A 213 1.20 3.28 -6.99
CA THR A 213 1.24 1.90 -6.54
C THR A 213 -0.06 1.55 -5.82
N GLN A 214 -0.49 2.43 -4.93
CA GLN A 214 -1.54 2.21 -3.95
C GLN A 214 -2.69 3.21 -4.01
N LEU A 215 -2.54 4.38 -4.64
CA LEU A 215 -3.58 5.42 -4.56
C LEU A 215 -4.43 5.56 -5.83
N LEU A 216 -4.06 4.87 -6.91
CA LEU A 216 -4.77 4.91 -8.20
C LEU A 216 -5.72 3.72 -8.37
N TYR A 217 -6.94 4.01 -8.79
CA TYR A 217 -7.87 3.01 -9.31
C TYR A 217 -7.41 2.47 -10.66
N ALA A 218 -7.96 1.32 -11.07
CA ALA A 218 -7.59 0.67 -12.32
C ALA A 218 -7.80 1.60 -13.55
N LYS A 219 -8.89 2.38 -13.56
CA LYS A 219 -9.22 3.31 -14.65
C LYS A 219 -8.24 4.49 -14.78
N GLU A 220 -7.53 4.86 -13.72
CA GLU A 220 -6.56 5.97 -13.74
C GLU A 220 -5.17 5.55 -14.24
N ARG A 221 -4.92 4.25 -14.43
CA ARG A 221 -3.58 3.73 -14.75
C ARG A 221 -3.04 4.24 -16.07
N ASN A 222 -3.87 4.26 -17.11
CA ASN A 222 -3.45 4.75 -18.42
C ASN A 222 -3.04 6.23 -18.37
N GLN A 223 -3.81 7.07 -17.64
CA GLN A 223 -3.46 8.48 -17.44
C GLN A 223 -2.14 8.64 -16.70
N TYR A 224 -1.90 7.84 -15.65
CA TYR A 224 -0.64 7.84 -14.92
C TYR A 224 0.55 7.43 -15.80
N ASP A 225 0.41 6.36 -16.59
CA ASP A 225 1.46 5.87 -17.48
C ASP A 225 1.84 6.91 -18.54
N GLN A 226 0.85 7.62 -19.11
CA GLN A 226 1.09 8.73 -20.04
C GLN A 226 1.87 9.86 -19.38
N ILE A 227 1.52 10.22 -18.14
CA ILE A 227 2.23 11.27 -17.39
C ILE A 227 3.68 10.83 -17.13
N CYS A 228 3.90 9.58 -16.71
CA CYS A 228 5.24 9.05 -16.50
C CYS A 228 6.08 9.04 -17.78
N GLN A 229 5.51 8.67 -18.92
CA GLN A 229 6.20 8.67 -20.21
C GLN A 229 6.55 10.09 -20.69
N SER A 230 5.70 11.07 -20.38
CA SER A 230 5.90 12.47 -20.77
C SER A 230 6.91 13.21 -19.89
N ALA A 231 7.18 12.69 -18.69
CA ALA A 231 8.09 13.31 -17.75
C ALA A 231 9.49 12.70 -17.88
N GLU A 232 10.52 13.54 -17.76
CA GLU A 232 11.87 13.01 -17.50
C GLU A 232 11.86 12.32 -16.12
N ASP A 233 12.37 11.08 -16.07
CA ASP A 233 12.24 10.14 -14.93
C ASP A 233 12.58 10.73 -13.55
N ASP A 234 13.49 11.72 -13.49
CA ASP A 234 13.96 12.35 -12.25
C ASP A 234 13.15 13.61 -11.83
N ILE A 235 12.21 14.08 -12.64
CA ILE A 235 11.52 15.37 -12.42
C ILE A 235 10.05 15.17 -11.97
N MET A 236 9.43 14.03 -12.26
CA MET A 236 8.03 13.80 -11.90
C MET A 236 7.85 13.58 -10.38
N GLN A 237 7.33 14.60 -9.71
CA GLN A 237 6.86 14.51 -8.32
C GLN A 237 5.33 14.41 -8.31
N PRO A 238 4.73 13.27 -7.91
CA PRO A 238 3.29 13.12 -7.77
C PRO A 238 2.62 14.27 -7.01
N SER A 239 3.26 14.79 -5.96
CA SER A 239 2.74 15.88 -5.13
C SER A 239 2.53 17.18 -5.90
N ASN A 240 3.23 17.39 -7.02
CA ASN A 240 3.08 18.56 -7.87
C ASN A 240 2.00 18.42 -8.96
N ILE A 241 1.47 17.21 -9.16
CA ILE A 241 0.54 16.89 -10.26
C ILE A 241 -0.84 16.57 -9.71
N TYR A 242 -0.89 15.76 -8.66
CA TYR A 242 -2.13 15.25 -8.08
C TYR A 242 -2.62 16.17 -6.95
N GLY A 243 -3.92 16.11 -6.66
CA GLY A 243 -4.61 17.04 -5.77
C GLY A 243 -5.20 16.39 -4.52
N ILE A 244 -6.22 17.05 -3.98
CA ILE A 244 -6.86 16.67 -2.71
C ILE A 244 -7.47 15.26 -2.74
N ALA A 245 -8.08 14.84 -3.85
CA ALA A 245 -8.73 13.52 -3.95
C ALA A 245 -7.75 12.38 -3.61
N HIS A 246 -6.60 12.35 -4.29
CA HIS A 246 -5.55 11.35 -4.06
C HIS A 246 -4.92 11.47 -2.67
N LEU A 247 -4.76 12.69 -2.13
CA LEU A 247 -4.25 12.89 -0.78
C LEU A 247 -5.19 12.30 0.27
N LEU A 248 -6.50 12.43 0.10
CA LEU A 248 -7.48 11.81 1.00
C LEU A 248 -7.46 10.29 0.92
N ARG A 249 -7.22 9.73 -0.28
CA ARG A 249 -7.02 8.27 -0.43
C ARG A 249 -5.82 7.82 0.38
N LEU A 250 -4.71 8.57 0.37
CA LEU A 250 -3.56 8.29 1.25
C LEU A 250 -3.97 8.31 2.72
N MET A 251 -4.65 9.37 3.16
CA MET A 251 -5.08 9.50 4.56
C MET A 251 -6.00 8.36 5.00
N SER A 252 -6.82 7.83 4.09
CA SER A 252 -7.69 6.68 4.37
C SER A 252 -6.96 5.34 4.51
N ARG A 253 -5.77 5.22 3.90
CA ARG A 253 -4.93 4.01 3.94
C ARG A 253 -3.83 4.08 4.99
N LEU A 254 -3.58 5.26 5.57
CA LEU A 254 -2.51 5.49 6.53
C LEU A 254 -2.59 4.53 7.73
N GLY A 255 -3.80 4.15 8.16
CA GLY A 255 -4.00 3.21 9.28
C GLY A 255 -3.38 1.84 9.05
N ILE A 256 -3.53 1.32 7.83
CA ILE A 256 -2.95 0.04 7.44
C ILE A 256 -1.42 0.13 7.48
N PHE A 257 -0.84 1.23 6.98
CA PHE A 257 0.62 1.40 6.95
C PHE A 257 1.25 1.60 8.32
N LEU A 258 0.58 2.34 9.20
CA LEU A 258 1.01 2.49 10.58
C LEU A 258 0.99 1.13 11.28
N ALA A 259 0.02 0.27 10.95
CA ALA A 259 -0.04 -1.07 11.50
C ALA A 259 1.21 -1.86 11.17
N TYR A 260 1.91 -1.67 10.05
CA TYR A 260 3.16 -2.40 9.73
C TYR A 260 4.44 -1.70 10.20
N SER A 261 4.35 -0.47 10.70
CA SER A 261 5.54 0.28 11.16
C SER A 261 6.03 -0.22 12.53
N PRO A 262 7.35 -0.27 12.79
CA PRO A 262 7.91 -0.65 14.08
C PRO A 262 7.90 0.54 15.05
N LEU A 263 6.72 1.11 15.30
CA LEU A 263 6.54 2.25 16.22
C LEU A 263 6.11 1.75 17.59
N GLU A 264 6.69 2.32 18.65
CA GLU A 264 6.18 2.12 20.01
C GLU A 264 4.84 2.83 20.21
N GLU A 265 4.04 2.38 21.19
CA GLU A 265 2.70 2.92 21.44
C GLU A 265 2.71 4.45 21.68
N ASN A 266 3.72 4.96 22.39
CA ASN A 266 3.87 6.39 22.65
C ASN A 266 4.18 7.18 21.38
N GLU A 267 5.06 6.65 20.52
CA GLU A 267 5.42 7.27 19.24
C GLU A 267 4.23 7.27 18.28
N LEU A 268 3.48 6.16 18.25
CA LEU A 268 2.25 6.05 17.48
C LEU A 268 1.21 7.07 17.95
N ASN A 269 0.94 7.13 19.25
CA ASN A 269 -0.01 8.10 19.81
C ASN A 269 0.40 9.54 19.50
N TYR A 270 1.70 9.84 19.57
CA TYR A 270 2.22 11.16 19.21
C TYR A 270 2.04 11.45 17.71
N LEU A 271 2.36 10.51 16.83
CA LEU A 271 2.12 10.63 15.39
C LEU A 271 0.64 10.84 15.05
N LEU A 272 -0.26 10.12 15.72
CA LEU A 272 -1.69 10.27 15.56
C LEU A 272 -2.18 11.67 15.93
N THR A 273 -1.50 12.42 16.81
CA THR A 273 -1.86 13.83 17.07
C THR A 273 -1.66 14.70 15.83
N PHE A 274 -0.55 14.54 15.09
CA PHE A 274 -0.29 15.26 13.85
C PHE A 274 -1.25 14.84 12.74
N VAL A 275 -1.52 13.53 12.62
CA VAL A 275 -2.50 13.00 11.64
C VAL A 275 -3.88 13.61 11.89
N ASN A 276 -4.36 13.60 13.13
CA ASN A 276 -5.68 14.13 13.47
C ASN A 276 -5.77 15.64 13.27
N ASP A 277 -4.72 16.38 13.61
CA ASP A 277 -4.68 17.82 13.36
C ASP A 277 -4.69 18.15 11.86
N PHE A 278 -3.92 17.40 11.07
CA PHE A 278 -3.90 17.55 9.61
C PHE A 278 -5.25 17.18 8.99
N LEU A 279 -5.92 16.11 9.45
CA LEU A 279 -7.28 15.76 9.00
C LEU A 279 -8.29 16.88 9.29
N ARG A 280 -8.21 17.54 10.44
CA ARG A 280 -9.06 18.71 10.77
C ARG A 280 -8.76 19.90 9.86
N PHE A 281 -7.50 20.10 9.49
CA PHE A 281 -7.14 21.10 8.49
C PHE A 281 -7.76 20.75 7.13
N LEU A 282 -7.60 19.52 6.65
CA LEU A 282 -8.19 19.09 5.38
C LEU A 282 -9.72 19.26 5.39
N GLU A 283 -10.41 18.83 6.45
CA GLU A 283 -11.87 18.97 6.60
C GLU A 283 -12.35 20.43 6.48
N LYS A 284 -11.59 21.39 6.99
CA LYS A 284 -11.96 22.82 6.90
C LYS A 284 -11.87 23.38 5.48
N HIS A 285 -11.00 22.81 4.63
CA HIS A 285 -10.68 23.36 3.32
C HIS A 285 -11.15 22.49 2.14
N ILE A 286 -11.53 21.24 2.38
CA ILE A 286 -11.91 20.26 1.36
C ILE A 286 -13.01 20.76 0.41
N LYS A 287 -13.99 21.51 0.91
CA LYS A 287 -15.07 22.12 0.10
C LYS A 287 -14.56 23.11 -0.95
N THR A 288 -13.40 23.71 -0.72
CA THR A 288 -12.81 24.68 -1.64
C THR A 288 -11.87 24.04 -2.65
N TRP A 289 -11.31 22.87 -2.33
CA TRP A 289 -10.35 22.18 -3.20
C TRP A 289 -10.98 21.05 -4.00
N PHE A 290 -12.06 20.46 -3.50
CA PHE A 290 -12.84 19.49 -4.25
C PHE A 290 -13.82 20.24 -5.14
N ASN A 291 -13.67 20.05 -6.45
CA ASN A 291 -14.60 20.56 -7.45
C ASN A 291 -14.94 19.41 -8.42
N GLU A 292 -16.22 19.08 -8.53
CA GLU A 292 -16.72 18.05 -9.43
C GLU A 292 -16.44 18.39 -10.91
N ASP A 293 -16.35 19.67 -11.25
CA ASP A 293 -16.03 20.13 -12.61
C ASP A 293 -14.61 19.73 -13.04
N ASN A 294 -13.74 19.36 -12.09
CA ASN A 294 -12.40 18.86 -12.40
C ASN A 294 -12.42 17.40 -12.86
N TYR A 295 -13.55 16.69 -12.78
CA TYR A 295 -13.69 15.33 -13.31
C TYR A 295 -14.17 15.40 -14.76
N ILE A 296 -13.29 15.02 -15.68
CA ILE A 296 -13.55 15.00 -17.12
C ILE A 296 -13.87 13.57 -17.58
N LEU A 297 -14.64 13.42 -18.65
CA LEU A 297 -14.89 12.10 -19.24
C LEU A 297 -13.57 11.42 -19.61
N ASN A 298 -13.45 10.14 -19.27
CA ASN A 298 -12.29 9.35 -19.64
C ASN A 298 -12.24 9.22 -21.18
N PRO A 299 -11.17 9.67 -21.85
CA PRO A 299 -11.09 9.59 -23.32
C PRO A 299 -10.87 8.17 -23.84
N VAL A 300 -10.64 7.18 -22.95
CA VAL A 300 -10.33 5.79 -23.29
C VAL A 300 -11.47 4.82 -22.90
N SER A 301 -12.60 5.32 -22.38
CA SER A 301 -13.81 4.53 -22.09
C SER A 301 -14.62 4.21 -23.34
#